data_AF-A0A4Q3VXD6-F1
#
_entry.id   AF-A0A4Q3VXD6-F1
#
_cell.length_a   1.000
_cell.length_b   1.000
_cell.length_c   1.000
_cell.angle_alpha   90.00
_cell.angle_beta   90.00
_cell.angle_gamma   90.00
#
_symmetry.space_group_name_H-M   'P 1'
#
loop_
_entity.id
_entity.type
_entity.pdbx_description
1 polymer ?
#
loop_
_entity_poly.entity_id
_entity_poly.type
_entity_poly.pdbx_seq_one_letter_code
_entity_poly.pdbx_strand_id
1 'polypeptide(L)'
;MTYEAALAYIASLQGRGWRLGLDRMEAFVDYLGLSDFVAGREGCRFLHIAGTNGKGSVTAFLQSILVEAGHRTGAFFSPYVVDPRERIQIGRYMIEKEELASIVAAASLPVVTVAFLFMGWVHGWALFYFALAAALLVIRRHRDNIKRLMAGTESRFGKPKTDATAETPSESDNTPH
;
A
#
# COMPACT_ATOMS: atom_id res chain seq x y z
N MET A 1 -5.87 5.09 18.25
CA MET A 1 -5.64 3.79 18.91
C MET A 1 -4.23 3.79 19.47
N THR A 2 -4.00 3.27 20.67
CA THR A 2 -2.62 3.11 21.22
C THR A 2 -1.93 1.90 20.59
N TYR A 3 -0.61 1.80 20.72
CA TYR A 3 0.16 0.67 20.22
C TYR A 3 -0.29 -0.66 20.85
N GLU A 4 -0.52 -0.66 22.16
CA GLU A 4 -0.95 -1.84 22.92
C GLU A 4 -2.33 -2.31 22.47
N ALA A 5 -3.25 -1.36 22.22
CA ALA A 5 -4.57 -1.67 21.67
C ALA A 5 -4.49 -2.22 20.25
N ALA A 6 -3.55 -1.73 19.43
CA ALA A 6 -3.30 -2.24 18.09
C ALA A 6 -2.82 -3.71 18.13
N LEU A 7 -1.87 -4.02 19.01
CA LEU A 7 -1.37 -5.38 19.20
C LEU A 7 -2.47 -6.32 19.71
N ALA A 8 -3.26 -5.87 20.69
CA ALA A 8 -4.39 -6.64 21.20
C ALA A 8 -5.43 -6.93 20.10
N TYR A 9 -5.72 -5.95 19.25
CA TYR A 9 -6.61 -6.14 18.10
C TYR A 9 -6.05 -7.18 17.12
N ILE A 10 -4.78 -7.08 16.72
CA ILE A 10 -4.14 -8.06 15.82
C ILE A 10 -4.18 -9.46 16.44
N ALA A 11 -3.85 -9.58 17.73
CA ALA A 11 -3.89 -10.86 18.44
C ALA A 11 -5.29 -11.47 18.45
N SER A 12 -6.33 -10.65 18.62
CA SER A 12 -7.73 -11.12 18.58
C SER A 12 -8.15 -11.75 17.24
N LEU A 13 -7.42 -11.45 16.15
CA LEU A 13 -7.68 -12.01 14.82
C LEU A 13 -7.09 -13.41 14.63
N GLN A 14 -6.17 -13.87 15.50
CA GLN A 14 -5.40 -15.12 15.29
C GLN A 14 -6.19 -16.43 15.52
N GLY A 15 -7.52 -16.42 15.49
CA GLY A 15 -8.35 -17.51 16.02
C GLY A 15 -9.28 -18.24 15.06
N ARG A 16 -9.16 -18.14 13.73
CA ARG A 16 -10.10 -18.82 12.82
C ARG A 16 -9.37 -19.64 11.77
N GLY A 17 -9.71 -20.93 11.68
CA GLY A 17 -9.00 -21.97 10.95
C GLY A 17 -8.65 -21.66 9.49
N TRP A 18 -7.84 -22.54 8.91
CA TRP A 18 -7.33 -22.35 7.55
C TRP A 18 -8.45 -22.58 6.53
N ARG A 19 -8.72 -21.54 5.73
CA ARG A 19 -9.56 -21.64 4.54
C ARG A 19 -8.70 -21.28 3.35
N LEU A 20 -8.46 -22.27 2.50
CA LEU A 20 -7.73 -22.15 1.24
C LEU A 20 -8.49 -21.22 0.29
N GLY A 21 -7.75 -20.51 -0.58
CA GLY A 21 -8.28 -19.52 -1.52
C GLY A 21 -7.78 -18.10 -1.24
N LEU A 22 -7.67 -17.31 -2.30
CA LEU A 22 -7.21 -15.91 -2.25
C LEU A 22 -8.36 -14.90 -2.13
N ASP A 23 -9.60 -15.32 -2.36
CA ASP A 23 -10.80 -14.47 -2.45
C ASP A 23 -10.93 -13.48 -1.28
N ARG A 24 -10.63 -13.92 -0.04
CA ARG A 24 -10.69 -13.06 1.15
C ARG A 24 -9.61 -11.99 1.16
N MET A 25 -8.42 -12.35 0.69
CA MET A 25 -7.29 -11.42 0.63
C MET A 25 -7.48 -10.45 -0.54
N GLU A 26 -7.96 -10.93 -1.69
CA GLU A 26 -8.32 -10.08 -2.84
C GLU A 26 -9.40 -9.07 -2.46
N ALA A 27 -10.51 -9.53 -1.86
CA ALA A 27 -11.54 -8.63 -1.37
C ALA A 27 -11.02 -7.63 -0.32
N PHE A 28 -10.09 -8.04 0.55
CA PHE A 28 -9.49 -7.14 1.53
C PHE A 28 -8.56 -6.10 0.88
N VAL A 29 -7.76 -6.49 -0.10
CA VAL A 29 -6.89 -5.58 -0.87
C VAL A 29 -7.73 -4.59 -1.68
N ASP A 30 -8.79 -5.07 -2.34
CA ASP A 30 -9.74 -4.23 -3.07
C ASP A 30 -10.43 -3.23 -2.15
N TYR A 31 -10.86 -3.69 -0.98
CA TYR A 31 -11.50 -2.85 0.02
C TYR A 31 -10.57 -1.76 0.58
N LEU A 32 -9.28 -2.06 0.72
CA LEU A 32 -8.27 -1.08 1.11
C LEU A 32 -7.85 -0.15 -0.05
N GLY A 33 -8.36 -0.37 -1.27
CA GLY A 33 -7.97 0.37 -2.46
C GLY A 33 -6.52 0.12 -2.86
N LEU A 34 -5.97 -1.06 -2.56
CA LEU A 34 -4.57 -1.42 -2.77
C LEU A 34 -4.36 -2.33 -3.99
N SER A 35 -5.39 -2.59 -4.80
CA SER A 35 -5.32 -3.54 -5.92
C SER A 35 -4.28 -3.12 -6.96
N ASP A 36 -4.27 -1.84 -7.34
CA ASP A 36 -3.29 -1.31 -8.30
C ASP A 36 -1.87 -1.31 -7.71
N PHE A 37 -1.76 -1.07 -6.40
CA PHE A 37 -0.49 -1.16 -5.67
C PHE A 37 0.07 -2.59 -5.70
N VAL A 38 -0.75 -3.59 -5.31
CA VAL A 38 -0.36 -5.01 -5.27
C VAL A 38 -0.10 -5.56 -6.67
N ALA A 39 -0.85 -5.10 -7.68
CA ALA A 39 -0.60 -5.44 -9.09
C ALA A 39 0.67 -4.78 -9.67
N GLY A 40 1.39 -3.97 -8.90
CA GLY A 40 2.63 -3.31 -9.32
C GLY A 40 2.43 -2.15 -10.30
N ARG A 41 1.20 -1.64 -10.42
CA ARG A 41 0.86 -0.56 -11.36
C ARG A 41 1.22 0.83 -10.82
N GLU A 42 1.39 0.97 -9.51
CA GLU A 42 1.79 2.22 -8.84
C GLU A 42 3.31 2.38 -8.64
N GLY A 43 4.13 1.59 -9.33
CA GLY A 43 5.59 1.76 -9.33
C GLY A 43 6.35 1.08 -8.19
N CYS A 44 5.67 0.32 -7.32
CA CYS A 44 6.31 -0.61 -6.40
C CYS A 44 6.60 -1.95 -7.08
N ARG A 45 7.81 -2.49 -6.87
CA ARG A 45 8.21 -3.82 -7.33
C ARG A 45 8.31 -4.79 -6.15
N PHE A 46 7.80 -6.00 -6.32
CA PHE A 46 7.78 -7.03 -5.27
C PHE A 46 8.75 -8.17 -5.60
N LEU A 47 9.52 -8.59 -4.60
CA LEU A 47 10.30 -9.83 -4.63
C LEU A 47 9.65 -10.83 -3.68
N HIS A 48 9.08 -11.90 -4.22
CA HIS A 48 8.45 -12.95 -3.43
C HIS A 48 9.46 -14.07 -3.17
N ILE A 49 9.78 -14.29 -1.89
CA ILE A 49 10.78 -15.28 -1.45
C ILE A 49 10.06 -16.46 -0.80
N ALA A 50 10.12 -17.62 -1.47
CA ALA A 50 9.52 -18.88 -1.01
C ALA A 50 10.59 -19.96 -0.81
N GLY A 51 10.30 -20.96 0.03
CA GLY A 51 11.21 -22.07 0.34
C GLY A 51 11.06 -22.57 1.77
N THR A 52 11.68 -23.70 2.11
CA THR A 52 11.55 -24.30 3.45
C THR A 52 12.42 -23.58 4.48
N ASN A 53 13.68 -23.31 4.13
CA ASN A 53 14.68 -22.68 5.00
C ASN A 53 15.31 -21.43 4.36
N GLY A 54 15.90 -20.57 5.18
CA GLY A 54 16.72 -19.45 4.70
C GLY A 54 15.97 -18.23 4.14
N LYS A 55 14.63 -18.27 4.00
CA LYS A 55 13.82 -17.14 3.48
C LYS A 55 14.14 -15.82 4.19
N GLY A 56 14.13 -15.81 5.53
CA GLY A 56 14.43 -14.60 6.31
C GLY A 56 15.85 -14.07 6.05
N SER A 57 16.84 -14.96 6.00
CA SER A 57 18.24 -14.59 5.69
C SER A 57 18.37 -14.03 4.26
N VAL A 58 17.73 -14.66 3.27
CA VAL A 58 17.72 -14.19 1.88
C VAL A 58 17.01 -12.83 1.77
N THR A 59 15.88 -12.63 2.45
CA THR A 59 15.19 -11.34 2.52
C THR A 59 16.09 -10.26 3.08
N ALA A 60 16.78 -10.53 4.19
CA ALA A 60 17.70 -9.57 4.82
C ALA A 60 18.91 -9.24 3.94
N PHE A 61 19.47 -10.23 3.24
CA PHE A 61 20.56 -10.02 2.29
C PHE A 61 20.11 -9.15 1.11
N LEU A 62 18.99 -9.49 0.47
CA LEU A 62 18.46 -8.71 -0.64
C LEU A 62 18.10 -7.28 -0.24
N GLN A 63 17.48 -7.12 0.93
CA GLN A 63 17.17 -5.79 1.46
C GLN A 63 18.44 -4.96 1.65
N SER A 64 19.51 -5.55 2.19
CA SER A 64 20.78 -4.85 2.41
C SER A 64 21.42 -4.40 1.10
N ILE A 65 21.46 -5.28 0.09
CA ILE A 65 21.99 -4.96 -1.24
C ILE A 65 21.19 -3.81 -1.88
N LEU A 66 19.86 -3.88 -1.84
CA LEU A 66 19.00 -2.87 -2.47
C LEU A 66 19.07 -1.52 -1.75
N VAL A 67 19.18 -1.52 -0.42
CA VAL A 67 19.38 -0.28 0.36
C VAL A 67 20.72 0.35 0.02
N GLU A 68 21.80 -0.45 -0.05
CA GLU A 68 23.13 0.05 -0.41
C GLU A 68 23.18 0.58 -1.85
N ALA A 69 22.40 -0.02 -2.76
CA ALA A 69 22.20 0.48 -4.12
C ALA A 69 21.34 1.76 -4.21
N GLY A 70 20.92 2.34 -3.08
CA GLY A 70 20.14 3.59 -3.03
C GLY A 70 18.64 3.42 -3.26
N HIS A 71 18.11 2.19 -3.22
CA HIS A 71 16.68 1.95 -3.35
C HIS A 71 15.95 2.07 -2.00
N ARG A 72 14.75 2.65 -2.03
CA ARG A 72 13.81 2.56 -0.91
C ARG A 72 13.19 1.16 -0.89
N THR A 73 13.40 0.44 0.20
CA THR A 73 12.96 -0.95 0.34
C THR A 73 11.98 -1.11 1.50
N GLY A 74 10.99 -1.97 1.30
CA GLY A 74 10.18 -2.56 2.37
C GLY A 74 10.50 -4.05 2.46
N ALA A 75 10.52 -4.60 3.68
CA ALA A 75 10.71 -6.03 3.90
C ALA A 75 9.69 -6.56 4.90
N PHE A 76 9.21 -7.78 4.63
CA PHE A 76 8.30 -8.51 5.51
C PHE A 76 8.95 -9.78 6.05
N PHE A 77 8.91 -9.97 7.37
CA PHE A 77 9.47 -11.13 8.07
C PHE A 77 8.40 -11.90 8.84
N SER A 78 8.51 -13.22 8.87
CA SER A 78 7.62 -14.09 9.64
C SER A 78 8.32 -15.41 9.98
N PRO A 79 8.26 -15.89 11.25
CA PRO A 79 7.70 -15.21 12.42
C PRO A 79 8.59 -14.04 12.91
N TYR A 80 8.14 -13.28 13.91
CA TYR A 80 8.98 -12.36 14.69
C TYR A 80 9.52 -13.06 15.94
N VAL A 81 10.60 -12.54 16.52
CA VAL A 81 11.28 -13.16 17.68
C VAL A 81 10.94 -12.42 18.98
N VAL A 82 11.09 -11.09 19.03
CA VAL A 82 10.92 -10.31 20.27
C VAL A 82 9.82 -9.27 20.11
N ASP A 83 9.87 -8.47 19.04
CA ASP A 83 8.93 -7.38 18.77
C ASP A 83 8.13 -7.67 17.50
N PRO A 84 6.78 -7.64 17.53
CA PRO A 84 5.93 -7.77 16.34
C PRO A 84 6.28 -6.82 15.19
N ARG A 85 6.91 -5.67 15.49
CA ARG A 85 7.37 -4.69 14.49
C ARG A 85 8.53 -5.22 13.64
N GLU A 86 9.26 -6.24 14.09
CA GLU A 86 10.29 -6.92 13.30
C GLU A 86 9.75 -7.44 11.96
N ARG A 87 8.45 -7.74 11.92
CA ARG A 87 7.78 -8.23 10.71
C ARG A 87 7.73 -7.21 9.59
N ILE A 88 7.80 -5.90 9.87
CA ILE A 88 7.63 -4.85 8.86
C ILE A 88 8.77 -3.86 9.01
N GLN A 89 9.66 -3.84 8.01
CA GLN A 89 10.79 -2.93 7.99
C GLN A 89 10.78 -2.06 6.74
N ILE A 90 11.20 -0.80 6.90
CA ILE A 90 11.40 0.16 5.81
C ILE A 90 12.86 0.63 5.90
N GLY A 91 13.64 0.42 4.84
CA GLY A 91 15.05 0.81 4.82
C GLY A 91 15.92 0.17 5.92
N ARG A 92 15.56 -1.05 6.36
CA ARG A 92 16.14 -1.83 7.49
C ARG A 92 15.75 -1.35 8.89
N TYR A 93 14.87 -0.36 9.01
CA TYR A 93 14.34 0.07 10.30
C TYR A 93 12.94 -0.52 10.51
N MET A 94 12.69 -0.99 11.73
CA MET A 94 11.35 -1.41 12.13
C MET A 94 10.38 -0.22 12.05
N ILE A 95 9.13 -0.52 11.70
CA ILE A 95 8.07 0.50 11.73
C ILE A 95 7.93 1.11 13.14
N GLU A 96 7.62 2.40 13.22
CA GLU A 96 7.38 3.06 14.50
C GLU A 96 6.07 2.58 15.14
N LYS A 97 5.99 2.63 16.48
CA LYS A 97 4.83 2.14 17.23
C LYS A 97 3.56 2.91 16.86
N GLU A 98 3.67 4.23 16.76
CA GLU A 98 2.59 5.15 16.42
C GLU A 98 2.10 4.90 14.99
N GLU A 99 3.03 4.59 14.08
CA GLU A 99 2.71 4.31 12.69
C GLU A 99 1.97 2.97 12.57
N LEU A 100 2.44 1.91 13.25
CA LEU A 100 1.70 0.65 13.30
C LEU A 100 0.30 0.85 13.87
N ALA A 101 0.17 1.56 15.00
CA ALA A 101 -1.12 1.82 15.63
C ALA A 101 -2.08 2.60 14.70
N SER A 102 -1.55 3.57 13.95
CA SER A 102 -2.30 4.34 12.97
C SER A 102 -2.80 3.46 11.81
N ILE A 103 -1.92 2.62 11.25
CA ILE A 103 -2.29 1.72 10.14
C ILE A 103 -3.35 0.71 10.58
N VAL A 104 -3.17 0.09 11.76
CA VAL A 104 -4.15 -0.89 12.26
C VAL A 104 -5.49 -0.21 12.53
N ALA A 105 -5.51 1.04 13.02
CA ALA A 105 -6.75 1.79 13.22
C ALA A 105 -7.44 2.09 11.88
N ALA A 106 -6.67 2.51 10.88
CA ALA A 106 -7.19 2.80 9.55
C ALA A 106 -7.75 1.55 8.86
N ALA A 107 -7.11 0.40 9.05
CA ALA A 107 -7.58 -0.87 8.49
C ALA A 107 -8.77 -1.47 9.26
N SER A 108 -8.84 -1.28 10.58
CA SER A 108 -9.91 -1.87 11.41
C SER A 108 -11.19 -1.05 11.39
N LEU A 109 -11.11 0.28 11.31
CA LEU A 109 -12.27 1.16 11.36
C LEU A 109 -13.34 0.79 10.34
N PRO A 110 -13.02 0.57 9.06
CA PRO A 110 -14.04 0.24 8.08
C PRO A 110 -14.60 -1.19 8.29
N VAL A 111 -13.79 -2.14 8.75
CA VAL A 111 -14.25 -3.51 9.09
C VAL A 111 -15.25 -3.46 10.25
N VAL A 112 -14.95 -2.67 11.26
CA VAL A 112 -15.80 -2.45 12.44
C VAL A 112 -17.09 -1.72 12.04
N THR A 113 -17.02 -0.71 11.17
CA THR A 113 -18.21 -0.02 10.63
C THR A 113 -19.13 -0.98 9.88
N VAL A 114 -18.58 -1.81 9.00
CA VAL A 114 -19.35 -2.82 8.27
C VAL A 114 -19.97 -3.84 9.23
N ALA A 115 -19.22 -4.30 10.24
CA ALA A 115 -19.76 -5.21 11.25
C ALA A 115 -20.93 -4.59 12.04
N PHE A 116 -20.80 -3.35 12.50
CA PHE A 116 -21.88 -2.65 13.22
C PHE A 116 -23.11 -2.39 12.36
N LEU A 117 -22.91 -2.12 11.06
CA LEU A 117 -23.98 -2.02 10.07
C LEU A 117 -24.76 -3.34 9.95
N PHE A 118 -24.04 -4.45 9.76
CA PHE A 118 -24.65 -5.78 9.67
C PHE A 118 -25.38 -6.19 10.96
N MET A 119 -24.88 -5.76 12.12
CA MET A 119 -25.52 -6.01 13.42
C MET A 119 -26.73 -5.10 13.69
N GLY A 120 -27.05 -4.16 12.81
CA GLY A 120 -28.18 -3.23 12.99
C GLY A 120 -27.99 -2.23 14.13
N TRP A 121 -26.76 -2.06 14.62
CA TRP A 121 -26.45 -1.20 15.77
C TRP A 121 -26.26 0.27 15.38
N VAL A 122 -26.14 0.58 14.10
CA VAL A 122 -26.02 1.96 13.61
C VAL A 122 -27.35 2.42 13.01
N HIS A 123 -28.00 3.36 13.69
CA HIS A 123 -29.23 3.99 13.20
C HIS A 123 -28.90 4.99 12.07
N GLY A 124 -29.84 5.20 11.13
CA GLY A 124 -29.60 5.95 9.89
C GLY A 124 -28.94 7.33 10.05
N TRP A 125 -29.27 8.07 11.11
CA TRP A 125 -28.68 9.37 11.41
C TRP A 125 -27.19 9.29 11.80
N ALA A 126 -26.78 8.26 12.54
CA ALA A 126 -25.38 8.08 12.93
C ALA A 126 -24.50 7.73 11.71
N LEU A 127 -25.02 6.96 10.75
CA LEU A 127 -24.33 6.71 9.48
C LEU A 127 -24.16 7.97 8.66
N PHE A 128 -25.19 8.82 8.61
CA PHE A 128 -25.13 10.09 7.90
C PHE A 128 -24.02 10.99 8.46
N TYR A 129 -23.97 11.18 9.78
CA TYR A 129 -22.93 12.00 10.42
C TYR A 129 -21.53 11.39 10.28
N PHE A 130 -21.42 10.05 10.39
CA PHE A 130 -20.15 9.37 10.17
C PHE A 130 -19.64 9.52 8.73
N ALA A 131 -20.51 9.32 7.73
CA ALA A 131 -20.17 9.49 6.32
C ALA A 131 -19.75 10.94 6.01
N LEU A 132 -20.47 11.92 6.56
CA LEU A 132 -20.11 13.33 6.44
C LEU A 132 -18.74 13.63 7.06
N ALA A 133 -18.47 13.12 8.27
CA ALA A 133 -17.19 13.30 8.95
C ALA A 133 -16.04 12.63 8.19
N ALA A 134 -16.24 11.41 7.68
CA ALA A 134 -15.26 10.70 6.88
C ALA A 134 -14.96 11.44 5.57
N ALA A 135 -15.99 11.93 4.87
CA ALA A 135 -15.83 12.74 3.66
C ALA A 135 -15.01 14.01 3.93
N LEU A 136 -15.31 14.73 5.00
CA LEU A 136 -14.54 15.92 5.41
C LEU A 136 -13.09 15.58 5.75
N LEU A 137 -12.85 14.44 6.40
CA LEU A 137 -11.51 13.99 6.78
C LEU A 137 -10.68 13.56 5.56
N VAL A 138 -11.30 12.89 4.58
CA VAL A 138 -10.70 12.57 3.28
C VAL A 138 -10.36 13.86 2.53
N ILE A 139 -11.30 14.80 2.42
CA ILE A 139 -11.06 16.11 1.78
C ILE A 139 -9.91 16.85 2.47
N ARG A 140 -9.88 16.85 3.79
CA ARG A 140 -8.79 17.47 4.56
C ARG A 140 -7.45 16.76 4.32
N ARG A 141 -7.42 15.43 4.29
CA ARG A 141 -6.19 14.63 4.09
C ARG A 141 -5.66 14.73 2.66
N HIS A 142 -6.53 14.86 1.67
CA HIS A 142 -6.18 15.04 0.26
C HIS A 142 -6.18 16.51 -0.19
N ARG A 143 -6.18 17.46 0.76
CA ARG A 143 -6.20 18.91 0.48
C ARG A 143 -5.14 19.32 -0.54
N ASP A 144 -3.95 18.74 -0.48
CA ASP A 144 -2.86 19.12 -1.38
C ASP A 144 -3.01 18.51 -2.79
N ASN A 145 -3.59 17.31 -2.92
CA ASN A 145 -3.98 16.75 -4.22
C ASN A 145 -5.14 17.54 -4.83
N ILE A 146 -6.13 17.93 -4.01
CA ILE A 146 -7.26 18.76 -4.44
C ILE A 146 -6.78 20.15 -4.89
N LYS A 147 -5.82 20.76 -4.19
CA LYS A 147 -5.18 22.01 -4.64
C LYS A 147 -4.44 21.85 -5.96
N ARG A 148 -3.73 20.73 -6.17
CA ARG A 148 -3.04 20.42 -7.44
C ARG A 148 -4.01 20.18 -8.59
N LEU A 149 -5.13 19.51 -8.34
CA LEU A 149 -6.25 19.36 -9.27
C LEU A 149 -6.89 20.70 -9.63
N MET A 150 -7.20 21.53 -8.64
CA MET A 150 -7.77 22.87 -8.86
C MET A 150 -6.80 23.82 -9.57
N ALA A 151 -5.49 23.65 -9.36
CA ALA A 151 -4.44 24.37 -10.06
C ALA A 151 -4.13 23.80 -11.46
N GLY A 152 -4.80 22.73 -11.90
CA GLY A 152 -4.62 22.11 -13.21
C GLY A 152 -3.24 21.47 -13.44
N THR A 153 -2.49 21.18 -12.37
CA THR A 153 -1.13 20.62 -12.44
C THR A 153 -1.08 19.10 -12.34
N GLU A 154 -2.20 18.44 -12.03
CA GLU A 154 -2.33 17.00 -12.16
C GLU A 154 -2.71 16.64 -13.61
N SER A 155 -1.86 15.85 -14.29
CA SER A 155 -2.24 15.18 -15.53
C SER A 155 -3.34 14.17 -15.20
N ARG A 156 -4.61 14.51 -15.51
CA ARG A 156 -5.68 13.51 -15.57
C ARG A 156 -5.22 12.41 -16.52
N PHE A 157 -4.94 11.22 -15.98
CA PHE A 157 -4.77 9.96 -16.69
C PHE A 157 -3.75 9.96 -17.85
N GLY A 158 -2.62 9.30 -17.62
CA GLY A 158 -1.72 8.82 -18.66
C GLY A 158 -0.71 9.85 -19.14
N LYS A 159 0.58 9.51 -19.02
CA LYS A 159 1.65 10.26 -19.68
C LYS A 159 1.34 10.39 -21.18
N PRO A 160 1.46 11.58 -21.80
CA PRO A 160 1.72 11.65 -23.22
C PRO A 160 3.05 10.93 -23.47
N LYS A 161 3.05 10.03 -24.43
CA LYS A 161 4.24 9.34 -24.92
C LYS A 161 5.18 10.40 -25.49
N THR A 162 6.20 10.81 -24.75
CA THR A 162 7.33 11.55 -25.32
C THR A 162 8.15 10.60 -26.18
N ASP A 163 8.73 11.19 -27.23
CA ASP A 163 9.79 10.65 -28.09
C ASP A 163 9.32 10.04 -29.42
N ALA A 164 9.05 10.95 -30.36
CA ALA A 164 9.52 10.79 -31.73
C ALA A 164 10.60 11.85 -31.98
N THR A 165 11.78 11.62 -31.40
CA THR A 165 13.04 12.07 -31.99
C THR A 165 13.15 11.38 -33.34
N ALA A 166 12.75 12.08 -34.40
CA ALA A 166 13.13 11.70 -35.76
C ALA A 166 14.62 12.05 -35.90
N GLU A 167 15.47 11.10 -35.52
CA GLU A 167 16.82 11.00 -36.04
C GLU A 167 16.71 10.87 -37.57
N THR A 168 17.16 11.90 -38.29
CA THR A 168 17.72 11.73 -39.62
C THR A 168 19.03 10.95 -39.53
N PRO A 169 19.22 9.97 -40.41
CA PRO A 169 20.53 9.80 -41.05
C PRO A 169 20.41 9.73 -42.59
N SER A 170 21.31 10.48 -43.26
CA SER A 170 22.09 10.20 -44.50
C SER A 170 21.56 9.12 -45.48
N GLU A 171 21.65 9.17 -46.80
CA GLU A 171 22.33 9.99 -47.82
C GLU A 171 22.16 9.15 -49.12
N SER A 172 21.84 9.74 -50.27
CA SER A 172 22.31 9.28 -51.61
C SER A 172 21.65 10.04 -52.77
N ASP A 173 22.54 10.60 -53.58
CA ASP A 173 22.51 10.61 -55.04
C ASP A 173 21.48 11.50 -55.77
N ASN A 174 21.96 12.66 -56.25
CA ASN A 174 21.40 13.27 -57.45
C ASN A 174 22.46 14.13 -58.17
N THR A 175 23.02 13.59 -59.25
CA THR A 175 23.72 14.35 -60.30
C THR A 175 22.69 15.04 -61.21
N PRO A 176 23.00 16.24 -61.71
CA PRO A 176 22.77 16.47 -63.14
C PRO A 176 23.98 17.14 -63.79
N HIS A 177 24.18 16.80 -65.07
CA HIS A 177 25.11 17.34 -66.09
C HIS A 177 25.86 18.64 -65.78
#